data_AF-A0ABC8QMG8-F1
#
_entry.id   AF-A0ABC8QMG8-F1
#
_cell.length_a   1.000
_cell.length_b   1.000
_cell.length_c   1.000
_cell.angle_alpha   90.00
_cell.angle_beta   90.00
_cell.angle_gamma   90.00
#
_symmetry.space_group_name_H-M   'P 1'
#
loop_
_entity.id
_entity.type
_entity.pdbx_description
1 polymer ?
#
loop_
_entity_poly.entity_id
_entity_poly.type
_entity_poly.pdbx_seq_one_letter_code
_entity_poly.pdbx_strand_id
1 'polypeptide(L)'
;MGTEVVMVDEIPFPPQVNDTTNPLSLLGHAPVDKCLKVVVIKEIKGSQYGVQLESAVRDRLAAIDKYEDEEEAALENLVEFFQSKYFKKNSLITFFFPASSATAEIVFTTEGKEDSKIKVDNANVVEMTKKWYLGGSRGVSSTTISSLANTISAELSK
;
A
#
# COMPACT_ATOMS: atom_id res chain seq x y z
N MET A 1 28.32 -18.16 15.87
CA MET A 1 29.34 -17.12 15.64
C MET A 1 28.59 -15.81 15.49
N GLY A 2 28.94 -14.80 16.30
CA GLY A 2 28.14 -13.59 16.47
C GLY A 2 28.10 -12.73 15.21
N THR A 3 26.91 -12.25 14.87
CA THR A 3 26.69 -11.25 13.81
C THR A 3 27.05 -9.88 14.36
N GLU A 4 28.19 -9.36 13.91
CA GLU A 4 28.64 -8.01 14.23
C GLU A 4 27.74 -6.99 13.50
N VAL A 5 27.11 -6.10 14.27
CA VAL A 5 26.19 -5.07 13.75
C VAL A 5 27.04 -3.92 13.23
N VAL A 6 27.00 -3.63 11.93
CA VAL A 6 27.74 -2.51 11.34
C VAL A 6 26.96 -1.22 11.63
N MET A 7 27.57 -0.28 12.33
CA MET A 7 26.98 1.04 12.58
C MET A 7 27.41 2.00 11.47
N VAL A 8 26.45 2.66 10.81
CA VAL A 8 26.72 3.77 9.87
C VAL A 8 25.98 4.99 10.39
N ASP A 9 26.69 6.07 10.70
CA ASP A 9 26.14 7.31 11.26
C ASP A 9 25.25 7.10 12.51
N GLU A 10 25.73 6.27 13.45
CA GLU A 10 25.01 5.89 14.69
C GLU A 10 23.70 5.11 14.48
N ILE A 11 23.31 4.83 13.23
CA ILE A 11 22.16 3.99 12.91
C ILE A 11 22.65 2.55 12.73
N PRO A 12 22.10 1.57 13.47
CA PRO A 12 22.44 0.16 13.27
C PRO A 12 22.02 -0.28 11.87
N PHE A 13 23.00 -0.63 11.04
CA PHE A 13 22.78 -1.13 9.69
C PHE A 13 22.46 -2.63 9.79
N PRO A 14 21.39 -3.12 9.15
CA PRO A 14 20.99 -4.51 9.29
C PRO A 14 22.07 -5.46 8.76
N PRO A 15 22.42 -6.53 9.51
CA PRO A 15 23.43 -7.48 9.08
C PRO A 15 22.87 -8.32 7.93
N GLN A 16 23.28 -7.98 6.71
CA GLN A 16 23.03 -8.69 5.46
C GLN A 16 21.55 -8.77 5.02
N VAL A 17 21.28 -8.22 3.83
CA VAL A 17 20.04 -8.51 3.09
C VAL A 17 20.13 -9.96 2.63
N ASN A 18 19.41 -10.85 3.30
CA ASN A 18 19.26 -12.23 2.83
C ASN A 18 18.50 -12.17 1.49
N ASP A 19 19.10 -12.68 0.40
CA ASP A 19 18.56 -12.74 -0.97
C ASP A 19 17.17 -13.40 -1.11
N THR A 20 16.59 -13.92 -0.02
CA THR A 20 15.23 -14.46 0.06
C THR A 20 14.15 -13.40 0.32
N THR A 21 14.53 -12.17 0.70
CA THR A 21 13.58 -11.05 0.86
C THR A 21 13.55 -10.21 -0.40
N ASN A 22 12.42 -10.23 -1.12
CA ASN A 22 12.19 -9.38 -2.28
C ASN A 22 12.51 -7.92 -1.89
N PRO A 23 13.50 -7.24 -2.52
CA PRO A 23 13.98 -5.92 -2.06
C PRO A 23 12.89 -4.86 -2.06
N LEU A 24 11.80 -5.07 -2.81
CA LEU A 24 10.64 -4.18 -2.81
C LEU A 24 9.81 -4.29 -1.53
N SER A 25 9.93 -5.37 -0.76
CA SER A 25 9.30 -5.46 0.56
C SER A 25 9.82 -4.40 1.53
N LEU A 26 11.09 -3.98 1.38
CA LEU A 26 11.71 -2.92 2.18
C LEU A 26 11.11 -1.54 1.88
N LEU A 27 10.66 -1.30 0.64
CA LEU A 27 9.96 -0.06 0.28
C LEU A 27 8.67 0.12 1.06
N GLY A 28 7.97 -0.98 1.41
CA GLY A 28 6.80 -0.92 2.26
C GLY A 28 7.12 -0.32 3.64
N HIS A 29 8.30 -0.59 4.18
CA HIS A 29 8.68 -0.22 5.55
C HIS A 29 9.57 1.03 5.65
N ALA A 30 10.13 1.52 4.53
CA ALA A 30 10.98 2.70 4.51
C ALA A 30 10.25 3.94 5.10
N PRO A 31 10.91 4.76 5.95
CA PRO A 31 10.32 5.92 6.61
C PRO A 31 10.24 7.14 5.67
N VAL A 32 9.63 6.94 4.51
CA VAL A 32 9.42 7.97 3.47
C VAL A 32 7.95 8.07 3.11
N ASP A 33 7.49 9.27 2.79
CA ASP A 33 6.12 9.47 2.31
C ASP A 33 5.92 8.69 1.00
N LYS A 34 4.77 8.04 0.86
CA LYS A 34 4.43 7.30 -0.35
C LYS A 34 3.11 7.81 -0.91
N CYS A 35 3.09 8.05 -2.21
CA CYS A 35 1.89 8.45 -2.93
C CYS A 35 1.67 7.48 -4.09
N LEU A 36 0.48 6.87 -4.15
CA LEU A 36 0.07 5.98 -5.22
C LEU A 36 -1.15 6.57 -5.92
N LYS A 37 -1.06 6.74 -7.23
CA LYS A 37 -2.14 7.25 -8.08
C LYS A 37 -2.63 6.16 -9.01
N VAL A 38 -3.90 5.78 -8.85
CA VAL A 38 -4.56 4.73 -9.64
C VAL A 38 -5.59 5.39 -10.54
N VAL A 39 -5.35 5.35 -11.85
CA VAL A 39 -6.26 5.90 -12.85
C VAL A 39 -7.15 4.78 -13.38
N VAL A 40 -8.46 5.04 -13.40
CA VAL A 40 -9.46 4.09 -13.90
C VAL A 40 -9.45 4.09 -15.43
N ILE A 41 -8.99 2.99 -16.01
CA ILE A 41 -8.96 2.79 -17.47
C ILE A 41 -10.30 2.24 -17.98
N LYS A 42 -10.89 1.28 -17.24
CA LYS A 42 -12.17 0.63 -17.54
C LYS A 42 -13.18 0.97 -16.46
N GLU A 43 -14.38 1.36 -16.88
CA GLU A 43 -15.44 1.72 -15.94
C GLU A 43 -15.92 0.51 -15.15
N ILE A 44 -16.01 0.68 -13.83
CA ILE A 44 -16.43 -0.35 -12.88
C ILE A 44 -17.27 0.26 -11.77
N LYS A 45 -18.06 -0.57 -11.10
CA LYS A 45 -18.65 -0.18 -9.82
C LYS A 45 -17.54 -0.15 -8.77
N GLY A 46 -17.55 0.83 -7.88
CA GLY A 46 -16.54 0.91 -6.82
C GLY A 46 -16.60 -0.30 -5.89
N SER A 47 -17.73 -0.99 -5.78
CA SER A 47 -17.84 -2.28 -5.09
C SER A 47 -16.96 -3.38 -5.67
N GLN A 48 -16.73 -3.41 -6.98
CA GLN A 48 -15.84 -4.38 -7.61
C GLN A 48 -14.37 -4.16 -7.24
N TYR A 49 -14.00 -2.88 -7.01
CA TYR A 49 -12.67 -2.52 -6.52
C TYR A 49 -12.55 -2.77 -5.01
N GLY A 50 -13.57 -2.36 -4.25
CA GLY A 50 -13.66 -2.55 -2.81
C GLY A 50 -13.51 -4.02 -2.40
N VAL A 51 -14.24 -4.94 -3.05
CA VAL A 51 -14.17 -6.39 -2.75
C VAL A 51 -12.77 -6.98 -3.04
N GLN A 52 -12.07 -6.49 -4.08
CA GLN A 52 -10.70 -6.94 -4.35
C GLN A 52 -9.71 -6.45 -3.30
N LEU A 53 -9.86 -5.20 -2.87
CA LEU A 53 -9.07 -4.63 -1.77
C LEU A 53 -9.36 -5.36 -0.47
N GLU A 54 -10.63 -5.56 -0.14
CA GLU A 54 -11.11 -6.26 1.06
C GLU A 54 -10.51 -7.65 1.17
N SER A 55 -10.69 -8.46 0.11
CA SER A 55 -10.19 -9.83 0.07
C SER A 55 -8.67 -9.87 0.27
N ALA A 56 -7.93 -9.02 -0.44
CA ALA A 56 -6.48 -8.99 -0.34
C ALA A 56 -5.97 -8.51 1.04
N VAL A 57 -6.66 -7.56 1.67
CA VAL A 57 -6.28 -7.03 2.99
C VAL A 57 -6.64 -8.05 4.08
N ARG A 58 -7.87 -8.58 4.07
CA ARG A 58 -8.34 -9.58 5.03
C ARG A 58 -7.48 -10.84 5.01
N ASP A 59 -7.22 -11.41 3.82
CA ASP A 59 -6.41 -12.62 3.70
C ASP A 59 -5.00 -12.44 4.29
N ARG A 60 -4.44 -11.22 4.19
CA ARG A 60 -3.12 -10.90 4.73
C ARG A 60 -3.13 -10.63 6.21
N LEU A 61 -4.17 -9.98 6.74
CA LEU A 61 -4.35 -9.78 8.18
C LEU A 61 -4.58 -11.10 8.90
N ALA A 62 -5.44 -11.96 8.34
CA ALA A 62 -5.69 -13.30 8.86
C ALA A 62 -4.43 -14.17 8.84
N ALA A 63 -3.61 -14.07 7.77
CA ALA A 63 -2.35 -14.82 7.69
C ALA A 63 -1.30 -14.42 8.74
N ILE A 64 -1.45 -13.28 9.41
CA ILE A 64 -0.57 -12.83 10.49
C ILE A 64 -1.28 -12.76 11.85
N ASP A 65 -2.48 -13.33 11.97
CA ASP A 65 -3.28 -13.36 13.19
C ASP A 65 -3.55 -11.95 13.76
N LYS A 66 -3.92 -11.02 12.87
CA LYS A 66 -4.26 -9.62 13.20
C LYS A 66 -5.57 -9.15 12.57
N TYR A 67 -6.53 -10.04 12.40
CA TYR A 67 -7.85 -9.68 11.89
C TYR A 67 -8.86 -9.78 13.03
N GLU A 68 -8.89 -8.74 13.85
CA GLU A 68 -9.82 -8.58 14.98
C GLU A 68 -10.91 -7.55 14.63
N ASP A 69 -11.86 -7.33 15.55
CA ASP A 69 -13.00 -6.42 15.37
C ASP A 69 -12.58 -4.99 14.95
N GLU A 70 -11.44 -4.48 15.44
CA GLU A 70 -10.94 -3.15 15.09
C GLU A 70 -10.46 -3.06 13.64
N GLU A 71 -9.75 -4.07 13.16
CA GLU A 71 -9.30 -4.17 11.77
C GLU A 71 -10.48 -4.41 10.82
N GLU A 72 -11.43 -5.27 11.21
CA GLU A 72 -12.64 -5.53 10.46
C GLU A 72 -13.44 -4.24 10.26
N ALA A 73 -13.76 -3.51 11.33
CA ALA A 73 -14.48 -2.24 11.25
C ALA A 73 -13.74 -1.20 10.40
N ALA A 74 -12.41 -1.11 10.51
CA ALA A 74 -11.61 -0.19 9.69
C ALA A 74 -11.62 -0.59 8.20
N LEU A 75 -11.56 -1.89 7.90
CA LEU A 75 -11.64 -2.41 6.54
C LEU A 75 -13.03 -2.21 5.93
N GLU A 76 -14.09 -2.46 6.68
CA GLU A 76 -15.47 -2.23 6.26
C GLU A 76 -15.70 -0.77 5.88
N ASN A 77 -15.31 0.18 6.74
CA ASN A 77 -15.41 1.61 6.46
C ASN A 77 -14.70 2.00 5.14
N LEU A 78 -13.52 1.41 4.89
CA LEU A 78 -12.77 1.61 3.65
C LEU A 78 -13.49 1.01 2.43
N VAL A 79 -14.09 -0.17 2.58
CA VAL A 79 -14.83 -0.85 1.52
C VAL A 79 -16.13 -0.11 1.21
N GLU A 80 -16.90 0.30 2.21
CA GLU A 80 -18.11 1.11 2.08
C GLU A 80 -17.83 2.42 1.33
N PHE A 81 -16.71 3.09 1.65
CA PHE A 81 -16.27 4.26 0.92
C PHE A 81 -16.19 3.99 -0.58
N PHE A 82 -15.58 2.89 -1.02
CA PHE A 82 -15.52 2.54 -2.43
C PHE A 82 -16.85 2.03 -2.99
N GLN A 83 -17.62 1.25 -2.24
CA GLN A 83 -18.92 0.74 -2.66
C GLN A 83 -19.91 1.86 -3.01
N SER A 84 -19.84 2.99 -2.29
CA SER A 84 -20.66 4.18 -2.55
C SER A 84 -20.31 4.92 -3.86
N LYS A 85 -19.23 4.53 -4.55
CA LYS A 85 -18.71 5.24 -5.72
C LYS A 85 -18.91 4.46 -7.02
N TYR A 86 -18.93 5.22 -8.11
CA TYR A 86 -18.90 4.70 -9.47
C TYR A 86 -17.65 5.19 -10.16
N PHE A 87 -16.80 4.26 -10.61
CA PHE A 87 -15.50 4.58 -11.18
C PHE A 87 -15.67 4.76 -12.68
N LYS A 88 -15.92 6.01 -13.09
CA LYS A 88 -15.91 6.40 -14.52
C LYS A 88 -14.50 6.32 -15.08
N LYS A 89 -14.39 6.27 -16.40
CA LYS A 89 -13.11 6.40 -17.09
C LYS A 89 -12.41 7.68 -16.65
N ASN A 90 -11.09 7.62 -16.45
CA ASN A 90 -10.26 8.71 -15.93
C ASN A 90 -10.55 9.15 -14.49
N SER A 91 -11.39 8.43 -13.73
CA SER A 91 -11.45 8.64 -12.27
C SER A 91 -10.08 8.31 -11.66
N LEU A 92 -9.70 9.05 -10.63
CA LEU A 92 -8.41 8.94 -9.99
C LEU A 92 -8.61 8.57 -8.52
N ILE A 93 -7.92 7.52 -8.08
CA ILE A 93 -7.79 7.16 -6.67
C ILE A 93 -6.36 7.50 -6.26
N THR A 94 -6.22 8.38 -5.29
CA THR A 94 -4.93 8.75 -4.72
C THR A 94 -4.84 8.16 -3.32
N PHE A 95 -3.84 7.32 -3.07
CA PHE A 95 -3.47 6.85 -1.75
C PHE A 95 -2.23 7.61 -1.30
N PHE A 96 -2.31 8.26 -0.13
CA PHE A 96 -1.19 8.93 0.50
C PHE A 96 -0.90 8.26 1.83
N PHE A 97 0.36 7.84 2.01
CA PHE A 97 0.88 7.20 3.21
C PHE A 97 2.00 8.07 3.77
N PRO A 98 1.72 8.92 4.78
CA PRO A 98 2.75 9.71 5.44
C PRO A 98 3.78 8.81 6.15
N ALA A 99 5.03 9.22 6.18
CA ALA A 99 6.08 8.56 6.96
C ALA A 99 5.91 8.76 8.46
N SER A 100 5.36 9.92 8.85
CA SER A 100 5.21 10.34 10.24
C SER A 100 4.01 9.73 10.96
N SER A 101 3.10 9.07 10.23
CA SER A 101 1.89 8.48 10.81
C SER A 101 1.56 7.14 10.16
N ALA A 102 1.09 6.18 10.97
CA ALA A 102 0.60 4.90 10.48
C ALA A 102 -0.82 4.99 9.89
N THR A 103 -1.11 6.07 9.16
CA THR A 103 -2.42 6.39 8.61
C THR A 103 -2.37 6.43 7.08
N ALA A 104 -3.51 6.28 6.42
CA ALA A 104 -3.62 6.51 4.99
C ALA A 104 -4.72 7.54 4.70
N GLU A 105 -4.43 8.47 3.80
CA GLU A 105 -5.43 9.36 3.22
C GLU A 105 -5.74 8.88 1.81
N ILE A 106 -7.02 8.65 1.54
CA ILE A 106 -7.48 8.13 0.25
C ILE A 106 -8.44 9.15 -0.33
N VAL A 107 -8.11 9.63 -1.52
CA VAL A 107 -8.89 10.62 -2.26
C VAL A 107 -9.39 9.99 -3.55
N PHE A 108 -10.69 10.08 -3.78
CA PHE A 108 -11.34 9.69 -5.02
C PHE A 108 -11.83 10.94 -5.75
N THR A 109 -11.29 11.15 -6.95
CA THR A 109 -11.65 12.22 -7.87
C THR A 109 -12.33 11.61 -9.09
N THR A 110 -13.47 12.17 -9.48
CA THR A 110 -14.16 11.75 -10.71
C THR A 110 -14.76 12.96 -11.41
N GLU A 111 -14.80 12.92 -12.74
CA GLU A 111 -15.24 14.06 -13.54
C GLU A 111 -16.69 14.46 -13.19
N GLY A 112 -16.85 15.76 -12.87
CA GLY A 112 -18.14 16.36 -12.54
C GLY A 112 -18.61 16.14 -11.10
N LYS A 113 -17.76 15.67 -10.19
CA LYS A 113 -18.05 15.60 -8.75
C LYS A 113 -16.89 16.17 -7.94
N GLU A 114 -17.19 16.67 -6.74
CA GLU A 114 -16.17 17.06 -5.76
C GLU A 114 -15.36 15.85 -5.27
N ASP A 115 -14.11 16.12 -4.90
CA ASP A 115 -13.21 15.12 -4.35
C ASP A 115 -13.78 14.51 -3.07
N SER A 116 -13.85 13.19 -3.05
CA SER A 116 -14.26 12.44 -1.87
C SER A 116 -13.03 11.92 -1.15
N LYS A 117 -12.92 12.13 0.15
CA LYS A 117 -11.78 11.68 0.95
C LYS A 117 -12.20 10.79 2.11
N ILE A 118 -11.36 9.82 2.43
CA ILE A 118 -11.45 9.01 3.65
C ILE A 118 -10.06 8.92 4.28
N LYS A 119 -10.01 8.94 5.61
CA LYS A 119 -8.81 8.68 6.38
C LYS A 119 -8.93 7.32 7.04
N VAL A 120 -7.90 6.50 6.90
CA VAL A 120 -7.79 5.18 7.54
C VAL A 120 -6.73 5.29 8.61
N ASP A 121 -7.14 5.11 9.86
CA ASP A 121 -6.26 5.28 11.04
C ASP A 121 -5.78 3.95 11.63
N ASN A 122 -6.32 2.80 11.20
CA ASN A 122 -5.83 1.49 11.64
C ASN A 122 -4.52 1.13 10.91
N ALA A 123 -3.43 1.05 11.68
CA ALA A 123 -2.08 0.79 11.18
C ALA A 123 -1.96 -0.53 10.41
N ASN A 124 -2.61 -1.60 10.87
CA ASN A 124 -2.55 -2.91 10.24
C ASN A 124 -3.25 -2.89 8.87
N VAL A 125 -4.44 -2.29 8.78
CA VAL A 125 -5.18 -2.12 7.51
C VAL A 125 -4.35 -1.26 6.54
N VAL A 126 -3.82 -0.13 7.00
CA VAL A 126 -2.95 0.76 6.20
C VAL A 126 -1.75 0.01 5.65
N GLU A 127 -1.08 -0.80 6.48
CA GLU A 127 0.08 -1.60 6.06
C GLU A 127 -0.30 -2.62 4.98
N MET A 128 -1.42 -3.33 5.14
CA MET A 128 -1.88 -4.32 4.18
C MET A 128 -2.38 -3.71 2.87
N THR A 129 -3.05 -2.56 2.91
CA THR A 129 -3.42 -1.79 1.72
C THR A 129 -2.17 -1.32 0.97
N LYS A 130 -1.15 -0.81 1.67
CA LYS A 130 0.14 -0.44 1.07
C LYS A 130 0.82 -1.65 0.42
N LYS A 131 0.87 -2.79 1.12
CA LYS A 131 1.40 -4.06 0.58
C LYS A 131 0.58 -4.56 -0.61
N TRP A 132 -0.66 -4.12 -0.80
CA TRP A 132 -1.50 -4.58 -1.92
C TRP A 132 -0.96 -4.07 -3.25
N TYR A 133 -0.38 -2.88 -3.26
CA TYR A 133 0.33 -2.35 -4.42
C TYR A 133 1.83 -2.61 -4.38
N LEU A 134 2.47 -2.46 -3.22
CA LEU A 134 3.93 -2.44 -3.08
C LEU A 134 4.52 -3.74 -2.50
N GLY A 135 3.72 -4.79 -2.33
CA GLY A 135 4.12 -6.06 -1.70
C GLY A 135 4.95 -7.00 -2.57
N GLY A 136 5.68 -6.48 -3.56
CA GLY A 136 6.52 -7.28 -4.45
C GLY A 136 5.72 -8.30 -5.26
N SER A 137 6.03 -9.60 -5.12
CA SER A 137 5.39 -10.70 -5.86
C SER A 137 3.90 -10.86 -5.60
N ARG A 138 3.38 -10.33 -4.49
CA ARG A 138 1.95 -10.32 -4.15
C ARG A 138 1.26 -8.99 -4.46
N GLY A 139 1.96 -8.07 -5.14
CA GLY A 139 1.39 -6.80 -5.60
C GLY A 139 0.37 -7.02 -6.71
N VAL A 140 -0.70 -6.24 -6.70
CA VAL A 140 -1.78 -6.35 -7.71
C VAL A 140 -1.33 -6.01 -9.13
N SER A 141 -0.24 -5.24 -9.28
CA SER A 141 0.32 -4.82 -10.57
C SER A 141 1.78 -5.23 -10.70
N SER A 142 2.03 -6.35 -11.37
CA SER A 142 3.39 -6.84 -11.63
C SER A 142 4.24 -5.86 -12.45
N THR A 143 3.62 -5.14 -13.40
CA THR A 143 4.30 -4.12 -14.21
C THR A 143 4.76 -2.93 -13.38
N THR A 144 3.95 -2.49 -12.40
CA THR A 144 4.33 -1.42 -11.46
C THR A 144 5.51 -1.87 -10.59
N ILE A 145 5.47 -3.11 -10.08
CA ILE A 145 6.55 -3.71 -9.30
C ILE A 145 7.86 -3.77 -10.10
N SER A 146 7.82 -4.23 -11.35
CA SER A 146 9.01 -4.28 -12.23
C SER A 146 9.53 -2.87 -12.56
N SER A 147 8.64 -1.93 -12.87
CA SER A 147 9.01 -0.53 -13.16
C SER A 147 9.65 0.15 -11.96
N LEU A 148 9.13 -0.09 -10.76
CA LEU A 148 9.67 0.42 -9.51
C LEU A 148 11.07 -0.16 -9.23
N ALA A 149 11.25 -1.47 -9.38
CA ALA A 149 12.55 -2.13 -9.22
C ALA A 149 13.61 -1.55 -10.16
N ASN A 150 13.27 -1.41 -11.46
CA ASN A 150 14.19 -0.88 -12.46
C ASN A 150 14.58 0.58 -12.17
N THR A 151 13.61 1.41 -11.79
CA THR A 151 13.84 2.83 -11.53
C THR A 151 14.71 3.03 -10.29
N ILE A 152 14.41 2.31 -9.20
CA ILE A 152 15.21 2.39 -7.97
C ILE A 152 16.61 1.86 -8.20
N SER A 153 16.77 0.74 -8.92
CA SER A 153 18.09 0.22 -9.28
C SER A 153 18.92 1.26 -10.03
N ALA A 154 18.30 1.97 -10.98
CA ALA A 154 18.96 3.04 -11.71
C ALA A 154 19.33 4.25 -10.83
N GLU A 155 18.46 4.64 -9.88
CA GLU A 155 18.76 5.74 -8.95
C GLU A 155 19.84 5.39 -7.93
N LEU A 156 19.87 4.15 -7.44
CA LEU A 156 20.89 3.68 -6.48
C LEU A 156 22.25 3.36 -7.13
N SER A 157 22.30 3.27 -8.46
CA SER A 157 23.53 3.02 -9.22
C SER A 157 24.25 4.31 -9.65
N LYS A 158 23.73 5.48 -9.25
CA LYS A 158 24.36 6.79 -9.46
C LYS A 158 25.31 7.13 -8.31
#